data_AF-A0A1I2C367-F1
#
_entry.id   AF-A0A1I2C367-F1
#
_cell.length_a   1.000
_cell.length_b   1.000
_cell.length_c   1.000
_cell.angle_alpha   90.00
_cell.angle_beta   90.00
_cell.angle_gamma   90.00
#
_symmetry.space_group_name_H-M   'P 1'
#
loop_
_entity.id
_entity.type
_entity.pdbx_description
1 polymer ?
#
loop_
_entity_poly.entity_id
_entity_poly.type
_entity_poly.pdbx_seq_one_letter_code
_entity_poly.pdbx_strand_id
1 'polypeptide(L)'
;MTKDNFDYYTDKEFEWTGILKYYQSPNFIHKKGTIFTIEIKTHKPLDDIDSNMVSSLASFWTWGEDRRIKAFKLKTHQVADTLIFLEFLTIRKSQRYDEIKLFLFDLGSFLELCEYRIEAIKVNEVL
;
A
#
# COMPACT_ATOMS: atom_id res chain seq x y z
N MET A 1 -5.41 -5.76 28.82
CA MET A 1 -5.30 -6.00 27.36
C MET A 1 -6.67 -5.72 26.78
N THR A 2 -6.87 -4.53 26.21
CA THR A 2 -8.02 -4.28 25.35
C THR A 2 -7.90 -5.23 24.16
N LYS A 3 -8.87 -6.13 24.01
CA LYS A 3 -9.01 -6.92 22.79
C LYS A 3 -9.53 -5.95 21.74
N ASP A 4 -8.61 -5.40 20.94
CA ASP A 4 -8.98 -4.57 19.79
C ASP A 4 -9.81 -5.43 18.84
N ASN A 5 -11.12 -5.15 18.80
CA ASN A 5 -12.10 -5.93 18.07
C ASN A 5 -12.82 -5.07 17.02
N PHE A 6 -12.02 -4.37 16.23
CA PHE A 6 -12.50 -3.52 15.14
C PHE A 6 -11.86 -4.00 13.85
N ASP A 7 -12.59 -4.81 13.07
CA ASP A 7 -12.22 -5.05 11.68
C ASP A 7 -12.38 -3.71 10.94
N TYR A 8 -11.24 -3.03 10.71
CA TYR A 8 -11.21 -1.68 10.15
C TYR A 8 -11.78 -1.59 8.74
N TYR A 9 -11.62 -2.68 7.97
CA TYR A 9 -12.15 -2.78 6.63
C TYR A 9 -12.53 -4.23 6.34
N THR A 10 -13.76 -4.41 5.90
CA THR A 10 -14.25 -5.62 5.24
C THR A 10 -13.84 -5.58 3.77
N ASP A 11 -13.71 -6.74 3.11
CA ASP A 11 -13.39 -6.80 1.67
C ASP A 11 -14.34 -5.92 0.81
N LYS A 12 -15.59 -5.77 1.23
CA LYS A 12 -16.59 -4.89 0.61
C LYS A 12 -16.13 -3.42 0.54
N GLU A 13 -15.42 -2.94 1.55
CA GLU A 13 -14.90 -1.57 1.58
C GLU A 13 -13.70 -1.40 0.64
N PHE A 14 -13.02 -2.47 0.24
CA PHE A 14 -11.92 -2.40 -0.74
C PHE A 14 -12.41 -2.49 -2.18
N GLU A 15 -13.63 -2.99 -2.43
CA GLU A 15 -14.16 -3.21 -3.78
C GLU A 15 -14.14 -1.96 -4.66
N TRP A 16 -14.49 -0.79 -4.10
CA TRP A 16 -14.57 0.44 -4.87
C TRP A 16 -13.20 0.94 -5.36
N THR A 17 -12.12 0.67 -4.63
CA THR A 17 -10.75 1.03 -5.04
C THR A 17 -10.20 0.12 -6.15
N GLY A 18 -10.90 -0.98 -6.44
CA GLY A 18 -10.47 -1.97 -7.43
C GLY A 18 -9.21 -2.75 -7.06
N ILE A 19 -8.58 -2.50 -5.90
CA ILE A 19 -7.31 -3.16 -5.54
C ILE A 19 -7.47 -4.68 -5.44
N LEU A 20 -8.64 -5.17 -5.01
CA LEU A 20 -8.92 -6.60 -4.86
C LEU A 20 -8.85 -7.36 -6.19
N LYS A 21 -9.03 -6.66 -7.31
CA LYS A 21 -8.85 -7.24 -8.64
C LYS A 21 -7.40 -7.62 -8.92
N TYR A 22 -6.45 -6.93 -8.28
CA TYR A 22 -5.03 -7.05 -8.58
C TYR A 22 -4.19 -7.56 -7.40
N TYR A 23 -4.70 -7.47 -6.17
CA TYR A 23 -4.02 -7.90 -4.96
C TYR A 23 -5.01 -8.50 -3.95
N GLN A 24 -4.74 -9.74 -3.53
CA GLN A 24 -5.51 -10.45 -2.50
C GLN A 24 -4.67 -10.68 -1.24
N SER A 25 -3.42 -11.12 -1.43
CA SER A 25 -2.44 -11.40 -0.38
C SER A 25 -1.03 -11.47 -1.00
N PRO A 26 0.05 -11.36 -0.21
CA PRO A 26 1.39 -11.50 -0.73
C PRO A 26 1.70 -12.99 -1.00
N ASN A 27 2.50 -13.26 -2.02
CA ASN A 27 2.98 -14.62 -2.35
C ASN A 27 4.20 -15.06 -1.54
N PHE A 28 4.57 -14.30 -0.50
CA PHE A 28 5.72 -14.54 0.39
C PHE A 28 5.30 -14.44 1.87
N ILE A 29 6.19 -14.91 2.76
CA ILE A 29 5.95 -14.83 4.20
C ILE A 29 6.22 -13.41 4.68
N HIS A 30 5.17 -12.61 4.78
CA HIS A 30 5.28 -11.23 5.25
C HIS A 30 5.46 -11.16 6.77
N LYS A 31 6.71 -10.98 7.21
CA LYS A 31 7.10 -10.83 8.63
C LYS A 31 7.89 -9.53 8.87
N LYS A 32 8.05 -9.14 10.13
CA LYS A 32 8.97 -8.06 10.50
C LYS A 32 10.39 -8.36 9.96
N GLY A 33 11.01 -7.37 9.34
CA GLY A 33 12.31 -7.49 8.68
C GLY A 33 12.24 -7.78 7.17
N THR A 34 11.09 -8.18 6.64
CA THR A 34 10.92 -8.44 5.20
C THR A 34 11.10 -7.16 4.40
N ILE A 35 11.94 -7.20 3.37
CA ILE A 35 12.03 -6.17 2.34
C ILE A 35 11.19 -6.63 1.17
N PHE A 36 10.34 -5.76 0.65
CA PHE A 36 9.45 -6.08 -0.45
C PHE A 36 9.23 -4.87 -1.36
N THR A 37 8.86 -5.12 -2.60
CA THR A 37 8.48 -4.09 -3.57
C THR A 37 6.98 -4.10 -3.80
N ILE A 38 6.44 -2.94 -4.13
CA ILE A 38 5.13 -2.75 -4.72
C ILE A 38 5.34 -2.02 -6.05
N GLU A 39 4.87 -2.64 -7.14
CA GLU A 39 4.76 -2.02 -8.45
C GLU A 39 3.29 -1.80 -8.77
N ILE A 40 2.90 -0.56 -9.05
CA ILE A 40 1.54 -0.21 -9.48
C ILE A 40 1.62 0.41 -10.87
N LYS A 41 0.89 -0.17 -11.80
CA LYS A 41 0.71 0.39 -13.14
C LYS A 41 -0.60 1.16 -13.22
N THR A 42 -0.52 2.41 -13.66
CA THR A 42 -1.68 3.28 -13.92
C THR A 42 -1.94 3.40 -15.43
N HIS A 43 -3.15 3.80 -15.81
CA HIS A 43 -3.49 3.98 -17.23
C HIS A 43 -2.88 5.24 -17.88
N LYS A 44 -2.42 6.20 -17.08
CA LYS A 44 -1.78 7.45 -17.50
C LYS A 44 -0.67 7.84 -16.50
N PRO A 45 0.36 8.58 -16.93
CA PRO A 45 1.41 9.02 -16.03
C PRO A 45 0.87 9.98 -14.96
N LEU A 46 1.47 9.92 -13.77
CA LEU A 46 1.19 10.89 -12.71
C LEU A 46 1.85 12.22 -13.04
N ASP A 47 1.19 13.32 -12.70
CA ASP A 47 1.84 14.63 -12.70
C ASP A 47 2.80 14.77 -11.50
N ASP A 48 3.59 15.85 -11.50
CA ASP A 48 4.60 16.08 -10.48
C ASP A 48 3.99 16.26 -9.08
N ILE A 49 2.79 16.82 -8.96
CA ILE A 49 2.14 17.06 -7.67
C ILE A 49 1.70 15.72 -7.10
N ASP A 50 1.00 14.91 -7.89
CA ASP A 50 0.51 13.60 -7.47
C ASP A 50 1.65 12.63 -7.20
N SER A 51 2.71 12.66 -8.00
CA SER A 51 3.95 11.90 -7.77
C SER A 51 4.58 12.22 -6.41
N ASN A 52 4.66 13.51 -6.05
CA ASN A 52 5.13 13.94 -4.73
C ASN A 52 4.18 13.50 -3.60
N MET A 53 2.86 13.52 -3.84
CA MET A 53 1.87 13.05 -2.87
C MET A 53 1.97 11.54 -2.63
N VAL A 54 2.16 10.72 -3.67
CA VAL A 54 2.41 9.27 -3.53
C VAL A 54 3.65 9.03 -2.68
N SER A 55 4.73 9.76 -2.96
CA SER A 55 6.00 9.64 -2.25
C SER A 55 5.87 10.04 -0.77
N SER A 56 5.10 11.10 -0.50
CA SER A 56 4.76 11.54 0.86
C SER A 56 3.92 10.50 1.59
N LEU A 57 2.84 10.01 0.96
CA LEU A 57 1.98 8.97 1.52
C LEU A 57 2.81 7.73 1.85
N ALA A 58 3.61 7.20 0.91
CA ALA A 58 4.48 6.05 1.13
C ALA A 58 5.48 6.27 2.28
N SER A 59 6.02 7.47 2.44
CA SER A 59 7.00 7.79 3.48
C SER A 59 6.39 7.89 4.88
N PHE A 60 5.17 8.43 4.98
CA PHE A 60 4.52 8.77 6.25
C PHE A 60 3.34 7.87 6.59
N TRP A 61 3.03 6.88 5.74
CA TRP A 61 1.89 6.01 5.95
C TRP A 61 1.92 5.32 7.31
N THR A 62 0.79 5.41 7.98
CA THR A 62 0.51 4.78 9.26
C THR A 62 -0.88 4.18 9.21
N TRP A 63 -1.13 3.18 10.05
CA TRP A 63 -2.44 2.53 10.16
C TRP A 63 -2.86 2.36 11.62
N GLY A 64 -4.12 1.98 11.86
CA GLY A 64 -4.72 1.78 13.18
C GLY A 64 -5.37 3.04 13.79
N GLU A 65 -6.06 2.85 14.92
CA GLU A 65 -6.92 3.83 15.60
C GLU A 65 -6.26 5.19 15.84
N ASP A 66 -5.01 5.16 16.27
CA ASP A 66 -4.27 6.37 16.65
C ASP A 66 -3.46 6.94 15.46
N ARG A 67 -3.51 6.30 14.27
CA ARG A 67 -2.66 6.59 13.09
C ARG A 67 -1.18 6.81 13.42
N ARG A 68 -0.70 6.18 14.50
CA ARG A 68 0.69 6.28 14.97
C ARG A 68 1.51 5.04 14.64
N ILE A 69 0.86 3.98 14.15
CA ILE A 69 1.54 2.73 13.89
C ILE A 69 2.12 2.76 12.48
N LYS A 70 3.44 2.91 12.41
CA LYS A 70 4.19 2.80 11.17
C LYS A 70 4.54 1.33 10.91
N ALA A 71 3.90 0.70 9.91
CA ALA A 71 4.19 -0.68 9.52
C ALA A 71 5.47 -0.79 8.67
N PHE A 72 5.66 0.20 7.81
CA PHE A 72 6.66 0.18 6.76
C PHE A 72 7.62 1.36 6.88
N LYS A 73 8.88 1.10 6.57
CA LYS A 73 9.87 2.14 6.28
C LYS A 73 10.12 2.11 4.79
N LEU A 74 9.79 3.20 4.09
CA LEU A 74 10.15 3.39 2.69
C LEU A 74 11.68 3.39 2.56
N LYS A 75 12.19 2.60 1.61
CA LYS A 75 13.60 2.44 1.30
C LYS A 75 13.97 3.21 0.04
N THR A 76 13.22 2.96 -1.03
CA THR A 76 13.32 3.67 -2.29
C THR A 76 11.93 3.82 -2.90
N HIS A 77 11.78 4.83 -3.74
CA HIS A 77 10.61 5.01 -4.58
C HIS A 77 11.05 5.55 -5.93
N GLN A 78 10.27 5.22 -6.95
CA GLN A 78 10.42 5.79 -8.28
C GLN A 78 9.03 5.89 -8.90
N VAL A 79 8.71 7.06 -9.44
CA VAL A 79 7.52 7.26 -10.27
C VAL A 79 8.04 7.66 -11.64
N ALA A 80 7.77 6.82 -12.64
CA ALA A 80 8.21 7.05 -14.02
C ALA A 80 7.14 6.57 -14.98
N ASP A 81 6.77 7.43 -15.92
CA ASP A 81 5.65 7.19 -16.84
C ASP A 81 4.41 6.73 -16.06
N THR A 82 3.92 5.53 -16.38
CA THR A 82 2.73 4.89 -15.81
C THR A 82 3.05 3.96 -14.63
N LEU A 83 4.29 3.95 -14.15
CA LEU A 83 4.75 3.03 -13.13
C LEU A 83 5.09 3.76 -11.83
N ILE A 84 4.46 3.30 -10.75
CA ILE A 84 4.82 3.63 -9.38
C ILE A 84 5.55 2.41 -8.81
N PHE A 85 6.80 2.61 -8.40
CA PHE A 85 7.63 1.61 -7.74
C PHE A 85 7.95 2.06 -6.32
N LEU A 86 7.69 1.20 -5.33
CA LEU A 86 7.96 1.44 -3.93
C LEU A 86 8.68 0.24 -3.34
N GLU A 87 9.79 0.46 -2.65
CA GLU A 87 10.45 -0.58 -1.84
C GLU A 87 10.28 -0.26 -0.36
N PHE A 88 9.82 -1.25 0.40
CA PHE A 88 9.55 -1.11 1.82
C PHE A 88 10.34 -2.13 2.64
N LEU A 89 10.75 -1.70 3.83
CA LEU A 89 11.10 -2.59 4.92
C LEU A 89 9.94 -2.69 5.90
N THR A 90 9.52 -3.91 6.20
CA THR A 90 8.52 -4.19 7.25
C THR A 90 9.13 -3.99 8.63
N ILE A 91 8.77 -2.90 9.32
CA ILE A 91 9.26 -2.59 10.67
C ILE A 91 8.31 -3.08 11.78
N ARG A 92 7.04 -3.29 11.46
CA ARG A 92 6.04 -3.87 12.35
C ARG A 92 5.04 -4.71 11.56
N LYS A 93 4.64 -5.84 12.14
CA LYS A 93 3.67 -6.79 11.56
C LYS A 93 2.62 -7.16 12.61
N SER A 94 1.36 -7.08 12.21
CA SER A 94 0.16 -7.53 12.91
C SER A 94 -0.09 -8.99 12.61
N GLN A 95 -0.61 -9.72 13.60
CA GLN A 95 -1.11 -11.08 13.42
C GLN A 95 -2.51 -11.10 12.77
N ARG A 96 -3.24 -9.98 12.83
CA ARG A 96 -4.65 -9.89 12.39
C ARG A 96 -4.82 -9.29 11.00
N TYR A 97 -3.98 -8.31 10.63
CA TYR A 97 -4.20 -7.50 9.43
C TYR A 97 -3.10 -7.74 8.38
N ASP A 98 -3.48 -7.58 7.11
CA ASP A 98 -2.54 -7.43 5.99
C ASP A 98 -2.28 -5.94 5.77
N GLU A 99 -1.15 -5.45 6.28
CA GLU A 99 -0.77 -4.04 6.16
C GLU A 99 -0.47 -3.63 4.72
N ILE A 100 -0.06 -4.57 3.86
CA ILE A 100 0.17 -4.27 2.43
C ILE A 100 -1.19 -3.98 1.79
N LYS A 101 -2.20 -4.80 2.09
CA LYS A 101 -3.58 -4.58 1.63
C LYS A 101 -4.12 -3.22 2.08
N LEU A 102 -3.92 -2.87 3.35
CA LEU A 102 -4.34 -1.58 3.91
C LEU A 102 -3.61 -0.39 3.26
N PHE A 103 -2.31 -0.52 3.04
CA PHE A 103 -1.54 0.50 2.33
C PHE A 103 -2.03 0.70 0.90
N LEU A 104 -2.25 -0.40 0.18
CA LEU A 104 -2.79 -0.37 -1.18
C LEU A 104 -4.18 0.24 -1.24
N PHE A 105 -5.00 0.07 -0.19
CA PHE A 105 -6.31 0.70 -0.10
C PHE A 105 -6.21 2.23 -0.01
N ASP A 106 -5.37 2.75 0.88
CA ASP A 106 -5.21 4.21 1.03
C ASP A 106 -4.58 4.82 -0.23
N LEU A 107 -3.58 4.15 -0.81
CA LEU A 107 -2.97 4.59 -2.07
C LEU A 107 -3.95 4.48 -3.24
N GLY A 108 -4.71 3.40 -3.34
CA GLY A 108 -5.73 3.21 -4.38
C GLY A 108 -6.85 4.24 -4.28
N SER A 109 -7.26 4.57 -3.05
CA SER A 109 -8.23 5.65 -2.79
C SER A 109 -7.71 7.00 -3.26
N PHE A 110 -6.44 7.32 -2.98
CA PHE A 110 -5.79 8.52 -3.48
C PHE A 110 -5.74 8.56 -5.00
N LEU A 111 -5.31 7.47 -5.64
CA LEU A 111 -5.21 7.37 -7.09
C LEU A 111 -6.57 7.53 -7.77
N GLU A 112 -7.62 6.91 -7.24
CA GLU A 112 -8.98 7.05 -7.76
C GLU A 112 -9.48 8.50 -7.64
N LEU A 113 -9.22 9.17 -6.51
CA LEU A 113 -9.59 10.58 -6.30
C LEU A 113 -8.91 11.52 -7.30
N CYS A 114 -7.68 11.22 -7.71
CA CYS A 114 -6.95 11.96 -8.74
C CYS A 114 -7.20 11.42 -10.17
N GLU A 115 -8.23 10.59 -10.35
CA GLU A 115 -8.63 10.00 -11.63
C GLU A 115 -7.53 9.16 -12.30
N TYR A 116 -6.74 8.41 -11.51
CA TYR A 116 -5.78 7.40 -11.96
C TYR A 116 -6.31 5.98 -11.74
N ARG A 117 -6.87 5.38 -12.78
CA ARG A 117 -7.22 3.96 -12.79
C ARG A 117 -5.98 3.06 -12.69
N ILE A 118 -6.01 2.11 -11.76
CA ILE A 118 -5.03 1.02 -11.61
C ILE A 118 -5.26 -0.08 -12.65
N GLU A 119 -4.19 -0.51 -13.31
CA GLU A 119 -4.20 -1.58 -14.32
C GLU A 119 -3.50 -2.85 -13.86
N ALA A 120 -2.53 -2.73 -12.94
CA ALA A 120 -1.86 -3.89 -12.34
C ALA A 120 -1.22 -3.51 -11.01
N ILE A 121 -1.13 -4.49 -10.11
CA ILE A 121 -0.34 -4.43 -8.88
C ILE A 121 0.54 -5.68 -8.85
N LYS A 122 1.83 -5.52 -8.56
CA LYS A 122 2.73 -6.63 -8.24
C LYS A 122 3.40 -6.36 -6.91
N VAL A 123 3.47 -7.38 -6.07
CA VAL A 123 4.15 -7.31 -4.77
C VAL A 123 5.11 -8.49 -4.68
N ASN A 124 6.40 -8.21 -4.46
CA ASN A 124 7.45 -9.22 -4.45
C ASN A 124 8.38 -9.03 -3.24
N GLU A 125 8.87 -10.12 -2.66
CA GLU A 125 9.95 -10.07 -1.66
C GLU A 125 11.29 -9.76 -2.35
N VAL A 126 12.12 -8.95 -1.71
CA VAL A 126 13.52 -8.70 -2.11
C VAL A 126 14.40 -9.61 -1.26
N LEU A 127 15.04 -10.57 -1.91
CA LEU A 127 15.95 -11.56 -1.30
C LEU A 127 17.34 -10.97 -1.04
#